data_AF-A0A7K0D7C5-F1
#
_entry.id   AF-A0A7K0D7C5-F1
#
_cell.length_a   1.000
_cell.length_b   1.000
_cell.length_c   1.000
_cell.angle_alpha   90.00
_cell.angle_beta   90.00
_cell.angle_gamma   90.00
#
_symmetry.space_group_name_H-M   'P 1'
#
loop_
_entity.id
_entity.type
_entity.pdbx_description
1 polymer ?
#
loop_
_entity_poly.entity_id
_entity_poly.type
_entity_poly.pdbx_seq_one_letter_code
_entity_poly.pdbx_strand_id
1 'polypeptide(L)'
;MCEQIYRERAHLVAHLAAIYPSVRVTDPEEPDAPTVVTVWLPTGPAGWHIRPGDLPLFDHVPPGENHYDGYSTEEKYRRLDAATAQLAQERNGPAR
;
A
#
# COMPACT_ATOMS: atom_id res chain seq x y z
N MET A 1 2.85 -21.88 -4.91
CA MET A 1 2.03 -21.04 -5.80
C MET A 1 1.54 -19.78 -5.11
N CYS A 2 0.86 -19.87 -3.96
CA CYS A 2 0.40 -18.68 -3.23
C CYS A 2 1.54 -17.72 -2.81
N GLU A 3 2.70 -18.23 -2.40
CA GLU A 3 3.82 -17.38 -1.96
C GLU A 3 4.35 -16.43 -3.05
N GLN A 4 4.40 -16.90 -4.30
CA GLN A 4 4.88 -16.09 -5.43
C GLN A 4 3.92 -14.93 -5.72
N ILE A 5 2.60 -15.16 -5.57
CA ILE A 5 1.58 -14.11 -5.75
C ILE A 5 1.72 -13.03 -4.67
N TYR A 6 1.98 -13.42 -3.41
CA TYR A 6 2.22 -12.44 -2.34
C TYR A 6 3.51 -11.63 -2.56
N ARG A 7 4.56 -12.26 -3.10
CA ARG A 7 5.81 -11.59 -3.42
C ARG A 7 5.68 -10.60 -4.58
N GLU A 8 5.02 -10.99 -5.67
CA GLU A 8 4.75 -10.09 -6.80
C GLU A 8 3.96 -8.85 -6.34
N ARG A 9 2.90 -9.07 -5.54
CA ARG A 9 2.15 -7.99 -4.90
C ARG A 9 3.06 -7.09 -4.05
N ALA A 10 3.98 -7.66 -3.27
CA ALA A 10 4.89 -6.88 -2.43
C ALA A 10 5.79 -5.95 -3.26
N HIS A 11 6.30 -6.40 -4.41
CA HIS A 11 7.05 -5.54 -5.33
C HIS A 11 6.21 -4.37 -5.86
N LEU A 12 4.96 -4.62 -6.23
CA LEU A 12 4.06 -3.55 -6.69
C LEU A 12 3.73 -2.55 -5.59
N VAL A 13 3.48 -3.03 -4.36
CA VAL A 13 3.22 -2.16 -3.20
C VAL A 13 4.47 -1.36 -2.82
N ALA A 14 5.67 -1.95 -2.90
CA ALA A 14 6.93 -1.23 -2.66
C ALA A 14 7.14 -0.09 -3.67
N HIS A 15 6.83 -0.33 -4.94
CA HIS A 15 6.85 0.71 -5.98
C HIS A 15 5.81 1.80 -5.68
N LEU A 16 4.58 1.42 -5.32
CA LEU A 16 3.53 2.38 -4.95
C LEU A 16 3.92 3.24 -3.75
N ALA A 17 4.54 2.64 -2.73
CA ALA A 17 5.05 3.30 -1.54
C ALA A 17 6.23 4.27 -1.83
N ALA A 18 6.88 4.15 -2.99
CA ALA A 18 7.88 5.11 -3.45
C ALA A 18 7.26 6.32 -4.19
N ILE A 19 6.02 6.19 -4.67
CA ILE A 19 5.29 7.26 -5.37
C ILE A 19 4.50 8.12 -4.37
N TYR A 20 3.88 7.47 -3.39
CA TYR A 20 3.00 8.10 -2.41
C TYR A 20 3.62 8.12 -1.01
N PRO A 21 3.24 9.09 -0.15
CA PRO A 21 3.59 9.04 1.26
C PRO A 21 3.16 7.69 1.86
N SER A 22 4.06 7.08 2.62
CA SER A 22 3.83 5.75 3.17
C SER A 22 4.55 5.56 4.50
N VAL A 23 4.02 4.65 5.32
CA VAL A 23 4.59 4.29 6.64
C VAL A 23 4.53 2.78 6.85
N ARG A 24 5.48 2.26 7.62
CA ARG A 24 5.44 0.91 8.21
C ARG A 24 4.85 0.97 9.60
N VAL A 25 3.88 0.12 9.86
CA VAL A 25 3.14 0.03 11.12
C VAL A 25 3.20 -1.41 11.61
N THR A 26 3.31 -1.60 12.92
CA THR A 26 3.20 -2.93 13.53
C THR A 26 1.74 -3.23 13.87
N ASP A 27 1.25 -4.36 13.39
CA ASP A 27 -0.05 -4.93 13.71
C ASP A 27 0.16 -6.20 14.56
N PRO A 28 -0.10 -6.13 15.89
CA PRO A 28 0.11 -7.27 16.78
C PRO A 28 -0.94 -8.37 16.62
N GLU A 29 -2.07 -8.10 15.93
CA GLU A 29 -3.14 -9.07 15.74
C GLU A 29 -2.84 -10.09 14.63
N GLU A 30 -1.82 -9.82 13.80
CA GLU A 30 -1.44 -10.64 12.63
C GLU A 30 0.01 -11.15 12.77
N PRO A 31 0.26 -12.18 13.60
CA PRO A 31 1.61 -12.60 14.00
C PRO A 31 2.48 -13.13 12.86
N ASP A 32 1.87 -13.67 11.79
CA ASP A 32 2.61 -14.21 10.64
C ASP A 32 3.09 -13.11 9.66
N ALA A 33 2.50 -11.91 9.74
CA ALA A 33 2.85 -10.76 8.91
C ALA A 33 2.62 -9.45 9.68
N PRO A 34 3.35 -9.23 10.80
CA PRO A 34 3.03 -8.19 11.78
C PRO A 34 3.35 -6.78 11.30
N THR A 35 3.82 -6.61 10.06
CA THR A 35 4.11 -5.29 9.49
C THR A 35 3.08 -4.97 8.41
N VAL A 36 2.38 -3.86 8.59
CA VAL A 36 1.51 -3.27 7.57
C VAL A 36 2.26 -2.11 6.93
N VAL A 37 2.31 -2.10 5.61
CA VAL A 37 2.69 -0.89 4.85
C VAL A 37 1.41 -0.16 4.49
N THR A 38 1.26 1.05 5.03
CA THR A 38 0.14 1.94 4.74
C THR A 38 0.59 3.00 3.75
N VAL A 39 -0.10 3.05 2.61
CA VAL A 39 0.08 4.06 1.58
C VAL A 39 -1.05 5.08 1.68
N TRP A 40 -0.71 6.36 1.63
CA TRP A 40 -1.66 7.47 1.66
C TRP A 40 -2.01 7.90 0.25
N LEU A 41 -3.10 7.35 -0.28
CA LEU A 41 -3.64 7.77 -1.56
C LEU A 41 -4.41 9.09 -1.37
N PRO A 42 -4.58 9.90 -2.44
CA PRO A 42 -5.47 11.07 -2.40
C PRO A 42 -6.92 10.75 -2.02
N THR A 43 -7.32 9.48 -2.18
CA THR A 43 -8.65 8.96 -1.90
C THR A 43 -8.76 8.28 -0.53
N GLY A 44 -7.69 8.28 0.27
CA GLY A 44 -7.64 7.71 1.62
C GLY A 44 -6.53 6.67 1.81
N PRO A 45 -6.31 6.18 3.04
CA PRO A 45 -5.28 5.19 3.34
C PRO A 45 -5.63 3.82 2.72
N ALA A 46 -4.59 3.10 2.31
CA ALA A 46 -4.64 1.72 1.86
C ALA A 46 -3.45 0.93 2.43
N GLY A 47 -3.73 -0.16 3.12
CA GLY A 47 -2.75 -0.97 3.85
C GLY A 47 -2.66 -2.41 3.35
N TRP A 48 -1.46 -2.97 3.47
CA TRP A 48 -1.17 -4.38 3.19
C TRP A 48 -0.22 -4.96 4.23
N HIS A 49 -0.56 -6.12 4.79
CA HIS A 49 0.38 -6.92 5.56
C HIS A 49 1.50 -7.46 4.66
N ILE A 50 2.73 -7.30 5.15
CA ILE A 50 3.97 -7.67 4.48
C ILE A 50 4.60 -8.83 5.23
N ARG A 51 4.98 -9.86 4.48
CA ARG A 51 5.64 -11.04 5.03
C ARG A 51 7.08 -10.71 5.41
N PRO A 52 7.66 -11.39 6.42
CA PRO A 52 9.04 -11.14 6.85
C PRO A 52 10.08 -11.17 5.71
N GLY A 53 9.94 -12.11 4.76
CA GLY A 53 10.87 -12.25 3.63
C GLY A 53 10.82 -11.13 2.59
N ASP A 54 9.75 -10.34 2.57
CA ASP A 54 9.55 -9.22 1.64
C ASP A 54 9.81 -7.85 2.30
N LEU A 55 10.03 -7.80 3.62
CA LEU A 55 10.33 -6.57 4.35
C LEU A 55 11.50 -5.75 3.78
N PRO A 56 12.60 -6.36 3.27
CA PRO A 56 13.69 -5.60 2.67
C PRO A 56 13.27 -4.75 1.45
N LEU A 57 12.15 -5.06 0.79
CA LEU A 57 11.62 -4.23 -0.29
C LEU A 57 11.10 -2.85 0.19
N PHE A 58 10.92 -2.68 1.50
CA PHE A 58 10.32 -1.51 2.13
C PHE A 58 11.29 -0.77 3.05
N ASP A 59 12.61 -0.98 2.91
CA ASP A 59 13.63 -0.29 3.72
C ASP A 59 13.58 1.23 3.56
N HIS A 60 13.08 1.73 2.42
CA HIS A 60 12.86 3.15 2.16
C HIS A 60 11.62 3.73 2.86
N VAL A 61 10.74 2.88 3.40
CA VAL A 61 9.50 3.32 4.05
C VAL A 61 9.77 3.55 5.54
N PRO A 62 9.56 4.77 6.08
CA PRO A 62 9.80 5.04 7.50
C PRO A 62 8.77 4.32 8.40
N PRO A 63 9.11 4.02 9.66
CA PRO A 63 8.09 3.65 10.64
C PRO A 63 7.16 4.83 10.91
N GLY A 64 5.90 4.56 11.28
CA GLY A 64 4.93 5.61 11.60
C GLY A 64 3.76 5.12 12.44
N GLU A 65 2.76 5.98 12.60
CA GLU A 65 1.54 5.68 13.36
C GLU A 65 0.52 4.91 12.51
N ASN A 66 -0.29 4.09 13.17
CA ASN A 66 -1.38 3.39 12.51
C ASN A 66 -2.55 4.36 12.27
N HIS A 67 -2.83 4.66 11.00
CA HIS A 67 -4.00 5.44 10.60
C HIS A 67 -5.06 4.59 9.92
N TYR A 68 -5.17 3.33 10.31
CA TYR A 68 -6.27 2.49 9.88
C TYR A 68 -7.59 3.09 10.36
N ASP A 69 -8.46 3.45 9.42
CA ASP A 69 -9.72 4.15 9.66
C ASP A 69 -10.94 3.20 9.73
N GLY A 70 -10.70 1.89 9.75
CA GLY A 70 -11.75 0.86 9.76
C GLY A 70 -12.27 0.45 8.38
N TYR A 71 -11.61 0.83 7.28
CA TYR A 71 -12.03 0.43 5.93
C TYR A 71 -12.11 -1.09 5.74
N SER A 72 -13.11 -1.55 4.96
CA SER A 72 -13.16 -2.93 4.46
C SER A 72 -12.19 -3.13 3.28
N THR A 73 -11.96 -4.38 2.89
CA THR A 73 -11.17 -4.68 1.68
C THR A 73 -11.80 -4.06 0.42
N GLU A 74 -13.13 -4.07 0.29
CA GLU A 74 -13.82 -3.44 -0.85
C GLU A 74 -13.66 -1.92 -0.86
N GLU A 75 -13.72 -1.27 0.31
CA GLU A 75 -13.47 0.17 0.43
C GLU A 75 -12.04 0.52 0.02
N LYS A 76 -11.04 -0.27 0.48
CA LYS A 76 -9.65 -0.13 0.03
C LYS A 76 -9.52 -0.20 -1.49
N TYR A 77 -10.19 -1.17 -2.13
CA TYR A 77 -10.13 -1.32 -3.58
C TYR A 77 -10.80 -0.15 -4.31
N ARG A 78 -11.96 0.33 -3.84
CA ARG A 78 -12.59 1.53 -4.40
C ARG A 78 -11.68 2.76 -4.33
N ARG A 79 -10.96 2.95 -3.23
CA ARG A 79 -9.98 4.04 -3.08
C ARG A 79 -8.84 3.91 -4.09
N LEU A 80 -8.29 2.71 -4.25
CA LEU A 80 -7.21 2.43 -5.20
C LEU A 80 -7.65 2.65 -6.65
N ASP A 81 -8.84 2.18 -7.02
CA ASP A 81 -9.41 2.36 -8.36
C ASP A 81 -9.63 3.85 -8.66
N ALA A 82 -10.18 4.60 -7.71
CA ALA A 82 -10.40 6.03 -7.84
C ALA A 82 -9.07 6.80 -7.98
N ALA A 83 -8.06 6.49 -7.17
CA ALA A 83 -6.73 7.09 -7.28
C ALA A 83 -6.05 6.75 -8.62
N THR A 84 -6.22 5.51 -9.09
CA THR A 84 -5.70 5.07 -10.40
C THR A 84 -6.36 5.83 -11.55
N ALA A 85 -7.68 6.01 -11.49
CA ALA A 85 -8.42 6.79 -12.49
C ALA A 85 -7.96 8.25 -12.52
N GLN A 86 -7.74 8.88 -11.35
CA GLN A 86 -7.21 10.23 -11.25
C GLN A 86 -5.82 10.35 -11.91
N LEU A 87 -4.87 9.47 -11.56
CA LEU A 87 -3.54 9.47 -12.17
C LEU A 87 -3.58 9.29 -13.69
N ALA A 88 -4.45 8.39 -14.19
CA ALA A 88 -4.61 8.15 -15.61
C ALA A 88 -5.19 9.38 -16.33
N GLN A 89 -6.14 10.09 -15.71
CA GLN A 89 -6.70 11.33 -16.24
C GLN A 89 -5.66 12.45 -16.26
N GLU A 90 -4.87 12.61 -15.21
CA GLU A 90 -3.80 13.62 -15.13
C GLU A 90 -2.73 13.40 -16.19
N ARG A 91 -2.31 12.15 -16.42
CA ARG A 91 -1.34 11.79 -17.47
C ARG A 91 -1.86 11.98 -18.89
N ASN A 92 -3.15 11.75 -19.11
CA ASN A 92 -3.77 11.82 -20.44
C ASN A 92 -4.48 13.15 -20.70
N GLY A 93 -4.49 14.07 -19.72
CA GLY A 93 -5.03 15.41 -19.85
C GLY A 93 -4.23 16.23 -20.87
N PRO A 94 -4.82 17.29 -21.46
CA PRO A 94 -4.11 18.12 -22.42
C PRO A 94 -2.84 18.68 -21.77
N ALA A 95 -1.70 18.53 -22.45
CA ALA A 95 -0.46 19.15 -22.05
C ALA A 95 -0.71 20.66 -21.84
N ARG A 96 -0.39 21.13 -20.62
CA ARG A 96 -0.55 22.54 -20.25
C ARG A 96 0.43 23.42 -21.02
#